data_AF-A0A4Y7QGG8-F1
#
_entry.id   AF-A0A4Y7QGG8-F1
#
_cell.length_a   1.000
_cell.length_b   1.000
_cell.length_c   1.000
_cell.angle_alpha   90.00
_cell.angle_beta   90.00
_cell.angle_gamma   90.00
#
_symmetry.space_group_name_H-M   'P 1'
#
loop_
_entity.id
_entity.type
_entity.pdbx_description
1 polymer ?
#
loop_
_entity_poly.entity_id
_entity_poly.type
_entity_poly.pdbx_seq_one_letter_code
_entity_poly.pdbx_strand_id
1 'polypeptide(L)'
;MYNHLFPLPGCVLPSFRTLLIKGPYSASSPLHLCLSHLESRSASRALILTPSRDAFTASLEEFNDHWLLKHSGTGKTSSLLSKITIFYPPTPAHWLLLLSSLIPLQSHPNSAPLLAALPTIPSLIVLHEPSSFFLGTDDTSFNVSQYVNLIVNALSSTSYLSAYNSNAHATSGNAEPPQEHISVAVFDSQADDLRLPLLARSPESGFNPFHEEDESVKTKFVSKEQVGKFLEKYFEWVGTVENVPRHSTSTDLMTGEESLAAHHAKRIVLRKSNEQDVPLEWAEVVQPRRRDSELPETSFEWTNT
;
A
#
# COMPACT_ATOMS: atom_id res chain seq x y z
N MET A 1 12.52 2.39 16.32
CA MET A 1 12.51 1.65 15.03
C MET A 1 12.25 2.67 13.94
N TYR A 2 13.10 2.71 12.92
CA TYR A 2 13.00 3.65 11.82
C TYR A 2 12.43 2.90 10.62
N ASN A 3 11.29 3.35 10.11
CA ASN A 3 10.72 2.84 8.86
C ASN A 3 11.06 3.85 7.76
N HIS A 4 11.25 3.41 6.52
CA HIS A 4 11.55 4.28 5.38
C HIS A 4 10.66 3.90 4.21
N LEU A 5 10.12 4.89 3.48
CA LEU A 5 9.37 4.63 2.23
C LEU A 5 10.27 4.42 1.02
N PHE A 6 11.52 4.89 1.10
CA PHE A 6 12.51 4.81 0.03
C PHE A 6 13.90 4.58 0.65
N PRO A 7 14.92 4.23 -0.15
CA PRO A 7 16.19 3.80 0.39
C PRO A 7 16.98 4.91 1.08
N LEU A 8 17.88 4.52 1.98
CA LEU A 8 18.80 5.44 2.67
C LEU A 8 19.67 6.21 1.66
N PRO A 9 19.94 7.52 1.88
CA PRO A 9 19.68 8.32 3.08
C PRO A 9 18.27 8.95 3.13
N GLY A 10 17.23 8.23 2.73
CA GLY A 10 15.87 8.72 2.76
C GLY A 10 15.26 8.97 4.13
N CYS A 11 14.16 9.73 4.11
CA CYS A 11 13.50 10.16 5.33
C CYS A 11 12.99 8.98 6.15
N VAL A 12 13.16 9.11 7.47
CA VAL A 12 12.61 8.21 8.48
C VAL A 12 11.13 8.53 8.66
N LEU A 13 10.28 7.57 8.33
CA LEU A 13 8.89 7.60 8.76
C LEU A 13 8.80 7.49 10.28
N PRO A 14 7.84 8.22 10.90
CA PRO A 14 7.50 8.00 12.29
C PRO A 14 7.05 6.56 12.51
N SER A 15 7.16 6.08 13.75
CA SER A 15 6.56 4.80 14.12
C SER A 15 5.04 4.88 13.96
N PHE A 16 4.43 3.88 13.32
CA PHE A 16 3.00 3.83 13.07
C PHE A 16 2.45 2.46 13.46
N ARG A 17 1.20 2.41 13.90
CA ARG A 17 0.41 1.17 13.92
C ARG A 17 -0.36 0.99 12.63
N THR A 18 -0.93 2.08 12.13
CA THR A 18 -1.71 2.11 10.89
C THR A 18 -1.24 3.29 10.05
N LEU A 19 -0.82 3.01 8.81
CA LEU A 19 -0.37 4.00 7.84
C LEU A 19 -1.20 3.90 6.55
N LEU A 20 -1.70 5.02 6.06
CA LEU A 20 -2.30 5.14 4.72
C LEU A 20 -1.41 6.02 3.86
N ILE A 21 -0.97 5.53 2.71
CA ILE A 21 -0.25 6.26 1.68
C ILE A 21 -1.16 6.32 0.46
N LYS A 22 -1.44 7.54 -0.01
CA LYS A 22 -2.30 7.79 -1.17
C LYS A 22 -1.63 8.71 -2.19
N GLY A 23 -2.14 8.73 -3.42
CA GLY A 23 -1.59 9.50 -4.54
C GLY A 23 -0.47 8.78 -5.31
N PRO A 24 0.27 9.47 -6.20
CA PRO A 24 1.25 8.86 -7.11
C PRO A 24 2.59 8.50 -6.43
N TYR A 25 2.54 7.58 -5.46
CA TYR A 25 3.75 7.00 -4.86
C TYR A 25 4.50 6.09 -5.87
N SER A 26 5.76 5.76 -5.59
CA SER A 26 6.56 4.90 -6.50
C SER A 26 6.15 3.43 -6.39
N ALA A 27 6.19 2.68 -7.49
CA ALA A 27 5.82 1.27 -7.50
C ALA A 27 6.62 0.41 -6.49
N SER A 28 7.87 0.80 -6.19
CA SER A 28 8.74 0.10 -5.23
C SER A 28 8.53 0.52 -3.77
N SER A 29 7.76 1.58 -3.48
CA SER A 29 7.56 2.08 -2.10
C SER A 29 7.05 1.01 -1.11
N PRO A 30 6.10 0.12 -1.45
CA PRO A 30 5.68 -0.96 -0.56
C PRO A 30 6.80 -1.92 -0.17
N LEU A 31 7.71 -2.21 -1.11
CA LEU A 31 8.88 -3.08 -0.88
C LEU A 31 9.90 -2.41 0.01
N HIS A 32 10.21 -1.12 -0.23
CA HIS A 32 11.12 -0.35 0.62
C HIS A 32 10.62 -0.25 2.06
N LEU A 33 9.31 -0.03 2.24
CA LEU A 33 8.71 -0.05 3.58
C LEU A 33 8.93 -1.39 4.28
N CYS A 34 8.68 -2.50 3.58
CA CYS A 34 8.88 -3.83 4.13
C CYS A 34 10.36 -4.09 4.47
N LEU A 35 11.29 -3.74 3.59
CA LEU A 35 12.72 -3.93 3.81
C LEU A 35 13.22 -3.14 5.02
N SER A 36 12.86 -1.87 5.11
CA SER A 36 13.22 -1.02 6.24
C SER A 36 12.61 -1.51 7.55
N HIS A 37 11.35 -1.93 7.53
CA HIS A 37 10.69 -2.48 8.70
C HIS A 37 11.42 -3.74 9.22
N LEU A 38 11.75 -4.66 8.31
CA LEU A 38 12.40 -5.93 8.62
C LEU A 38 13.88 -5.79 9.00
N GLU A 39 14.57 -4.75 8.53
CA GLU A 39 15.95 -4.47 8.93
C GLU A 39 16.06 -4.29 10.46
N SER A 40 15.04 -3.69 11.08
CA SER A 40 14.97 -3.53 12.54
C SER A 40 14.43 -4.77 13.28
N ARG A 41 13.97 -5.81 12.56
CA ARG A 41 13.26 -6.98 13.10
C ARG A 41 13.71 -8.28 12.44
N SER A 42 14.83 -8.81 12.92
CA SER A 42 15.52 -9.94 12.29
C SER A 42 14.69 -11.24 12.24
N ALA A 43 13.76 -11.47 13.16
CA ALA A 43 12.93 -12.68 13.22
C ALA A 43 11.56 -12.55 12.53
N SER A 44 11.18 -11.35 12.10
CA SER A 44 9.83 -11.07 11.64
C SER A 44 9.67 -11.26 10.12
N ARG A 45 8.41 -11.28 9.67
CA ARG A 45 8.03 -11.33 8.24
C ARG A 45 7.12 -10.18 7.89
N ALA A 46 7.12 -9.78 6.62
CA ALA A 46 6.17 -8.82 6.08
C ALA A 46 5.26 -9.51 5.06
N LEU A 47 4.02 -9.08 5.00
CA LEU A 47 3.04 -9.56 4.04
C LEU A 47 2.57 -8.43 3.14
N ILE A 48 2.55 -8.65 1.84
CA ILE A 48 1.93 -7.73 0.86
C ILE A 48 0.74 -8.45 0.23
N LEU A 49 -0.40 -7.79 0.20
CA LEU A 49 -1.57 -8.18 -0.57
C LEU A 49 -1.72 -7.20 -1.73
N THR A 50 -1.77 -7.69 -2.98
CA THR A 50 -1.93 -6.85 -4.16
C THR A 50 -2.88 -7.52 -5.17
N PRO A 51 -3.79 -6.80 -5.84
CA PRO A 51 -4.84 -7.40 -6.68
C PRO A 51 -4.34 -8.21 -7.88
N SER A 52 -3.22 -7.79 -8.48
CA SER A 52 -2.72 -8.37 -9.73
C SER A 52 -1.22 -8.52 -9.69
N ARG A 53 -0.75 -9.75 -9.97
CA ARG A 53 0.68 -10.04 -10.09
C ARG A 53 1.28 -9.34 -11.30
N ASP A 54 0.59 -9.40 -12.43
CA ASP A 54 1.10 -8.89 -13.69
C ASP A 54 1.21 -7.36 -13.64
N ALA A 55 0.19 -6.68 -13.12
CA ALA A 55 0.23 -5.23 -12.97
C ALA A 55 1.31 -4.77 -11.98
N PHE A 56 1.47 -5.48 -10.87
CA PHE A 56 2.50 -5.16 -9.88
C PHE A 56 3.92 -5.44 -10.40
N THR A 57 4.11 -6.52 -11.16
CA THR A 57 5.42 -6.85 -11.75
C THR A 57 5.76 -5.86 -12.85
N ALA A 58 4.81 -5.56 -13.74
CA ALA A 58 5.00 -4.59 -14.81
C ALA A 58 5.32 -3.19 -14.26
N SER A 59 4.65 -2.75 -13.19
CA SER A 59 4.94 -1.44 -12.60
C SER A 59 6.32 -1.37 -11.92
N LEU A 60 6.78 -2.47 -11.32
CA LEU A 60 8.14 -2.57 -10.78
C LEU A 60 9.21 -2.58 -11.88
N GLU A 61 8.97 -3.32 -12.96
CA GLU A 61 9.86 -3.39 -14.13
C GLU A 61 9.95 -2.04 -14.86
N GLU A 62 8.80 -1.38 -15.07
CA GLU A 62 8.73 -0.05 -15.69
C GLU A 62 9.43 1.01 -14.83
N PHE A 63 9.21 0.99 -13.52
CA PHE A 63 9.85 1.94 -12.60
C PHE A 63 11.36 1.74 -12.51
N ASN A 64 11.83 0.50 -12.65
CA ASN A 64 13.24 0.12 -12.71
C ASN A 64 14.11 0.77 -11.60
N ASP A 65 13.78 0.45 -10.35
CA ASP A 65 14.40 1.04 -9.16
C ASP A 65 15.90 0.73 -9.07
N HIS A 66 16.74 1.76 -9.22
CA HIS A 66 18.20 1.63 -9.19
C HIS A 66 18.71 0.99 -7.89
N TRP A 67 18.11 1.36 -6.75
CA TRP A 67 18.57 0.86 -5.46
C TRP A 67 18.28 -0.63 -5.30
N LEU A 68 17.08 -1.08 -5.69
CA LEU A 68 16.73 -2.50 -5.62
C LEU A 68 17.62 -3.32 -6.55
N LEU A 69 17.88 -2.85 -7.77
CA LEU A 69 18.82 -3.50 -8.68
C LEU A 69 20.22 -3.65 -8.06
N LYS A 70 20.74 -2.55 -7.49
CA LYS A 70 22.09 -2.53 -6.92
C LYS A 70 22.23 -3.39 -5.66
N HIS A 71 21.19 -3.48 -4.82
CA HIS A 71 21.29 -4.12 -3.51
C HIS A 71 20.64 -5.50 -3.40
N SER A 72 19.74 -5.87 -4.31
CA SER A 72 19.03 -7.17 -4.27
C SER A 72 19.98 -8.38 -4.29
N GLY A 73 21.11 -8.27 -4.99
CA GLY A 73 22.14 -9.31 -5.04
C GLY A 73 23.00 -9.44 -3.78
N THR A 74 22.89 -8.52 -2.82
CA THR A 74 23.60 -8.63 -1.55
C THR A 74 22.92 -9.66 -0.64
N GLY A 75 23.70 -10.48 0.05
CA GLY A 75 23.15 -11.51 0.95
C GLY A 75 22.23 -10.93 2.03
N LYS A 76 22.51 -9.71 2.51
CA LYS A 76 21.67 -9.01 3.49
C LYS A 76 20.29 -8.67 2.92
N THR A 77 20.22 -7.97 1.79
CA THR A 77 18.94 -7.57 1.19
C THR A 77 18.19 -8.78 0.66
N SER A 78 18.86 -9.75 0.04
CA SER A 78 18.26 -11.02 -0.38
C SER A 78 17.62 -11.77 0.79
N SER A 79 18.32 -11.82 1.94
CA SER A 79 17.76 -12.39 3.18
C SER A 79 16.52 -11.65 3.66
N LEU A 80 16.49 -10.31 3.59
CA LEU A 80 15.31 -9.53 3.94
C LEU A 80 14.15 -9.73 2.95
N LEU A 81 14.42 -9.71 1.64
CA LEU A 81 13.43 -9.95 0.58
C LEU A 81 12.76 -11.31 0.72
N SER A 82 13.50 -12.36 1.09
CA SER A 82 12.93 -13.70 1.32
C SER A 82 11.95 -13.80 2.50
N LYS A 83 11.91 -12.77 3.37
CA LYS A 83 10.95 -12.64 4.47
C LYS A 83 9.69 -11.86 4.09
N ILE A 84 9.64 -11.29 2.88
CA ILE A 84 8.46 -10.63 2.33
C ILE A 84 7.67 -11.69 1.55
N THR A 85 6.45 -11.95 1.99
CA THR A 85 5.51 -12.83 1.28
C THR A 85 4.49 -11.95 0.54
N ILE A 86 4.23 -12.24 -0.73
CA ILE A 86 3.27 -11.48 -1.55
C ILE A 86 2.14 -12.41 -1.97
N PHE A 87 0.90 -12.00 -1.69
CA PHE A 87 -0.31 -12.67 -2.16
C PHE A 87 -1.04 -11.82 -3.20
N TYR A 88 -1.65 -12.51 -4.16
CA TYR A 88 -2.30 -11.92 -5.33
C TYR A 88 -3.80 -12.24 -5.41
N PRO A 89 -4.63 -11.82 -4.43
CA PRO A 89 -6.07 -12.10 -4.46
C PRO A 89 -6.74 -11.43 -5.67
N PRO A 90 -7.38 -12.20 -6.59
CA PRO A 90 -7.91 -11.64 -7.84
C PRO A 90 -9.24 -10.89 -7.67
N THR A 91 -9.93 -11.06 -6.54
CA THR A 91 -11.19 -10.36 -6.25
C THR A 91 -11.28 -9.93 -4.78
N PRO A 92 -12.17 -8.98 -4.42
CA PRO A 92 -12.41 -8.60 -3.02
C PRO A 92 -12.76 -9.78 -2.12
N ALA A 93 -13.51 -10.76 -2.63
CA ALA A 93 -13.89 -11.95 -1.87
C ALA A 93 -12.67 -12.83 -1.53
N HIS A 94 -11.75 -13.01 -2.48
CA HIS A 94 -10.50 -13.75 -2.23
C HIS A 94 -9.61 -13.01 -1.23
N TRP A 95 -9.60 -11.67 -1.28
CA TRP A 95 -8.87 -10.85 -0.33
C TRP A 95 -9.40 -11.06 1.10
N LEU A 96 -10.72 -10.97 1.28
CA LEU A 96 -11.37 -11.20 2.57
C LEU A 96 -11.14 -12.61 3.09
N LEU A 97 -11.28 -13.62 2.21
CA LEU A 97 -11.02 -15.01 2.55
C LEU A 97 -9.58 -15.17 3.05
N LEU A 98 -8.62 -14.62 2.33
CA LEU A 98 -7.21 -14.69 2.70
C LEU A 98 -6.96 -14.04 4.06
N LEU A 99 -7.45 -12.81 4.29
CA LEU A 99 -7.35 -12.13 5.59
C LEU A 99 -7.97 -12.92 6.75
N SER A 100 -9.10 -13.58 6.50
CA SER A 100 -9.76 -14.44 7.50
C SER A 100 -9.02 -15.75 7.76
N SER A 101 -8.22 -16.20 6.79
CA SER A 101 -7.45 -17.43 6.86
C SER A 101 -6.04 -17.25 7.44
N LEU A 102 -5.64 -16.02 7.77
CA LEU A 102 -4.36 -15.72 8.42
C LEU A 102 -4.38 -16.27 9.86
N ILE A 103 -4.05 -17.55 9.99
CA ILE A 103 -3.95 -18.27 11.26
C ILE A 103 -2.49 -18.72 11.41
N PRO A 104 -1.86 -18.50 12.58
CA PRO A 104 -0.50 -18.96 12.83
C PRO A 104 -0.41 -20.50 12.85
N LEU A 105 0.61 -21.08 12.18
CA LEU A 105 0.80 -22.54 12.06
C LEU A 105 0.95 -23.27 13.41
N GLN A 106 1.37 -22.57 14.46
CA GLN A 106 1.62 -23.17 15.78
C GLN A 106 0.34 -23.61 16.50
N SER A 107 -0.83 -23.37 15.91
CA SER A 107 -2.10 -23.70 16.54
C SER A 107 -2.38 -25.21 16.65
N HIS A 108 -1.91 -26.07 15.72
CA HIS A 108 -2.10 -27.53 15.86
C HIS A 108 -1.06 -28.40 15.10
N PRO A 109 -0.34 -29.32 15.76
CA PRO A 109 0.60 -30.24 15.09
C PRO A 109 -0.07 -31.27 14.16
N ASN A 110 -1.40 -31.41 14.21
CA ASN A 110 -2.18 -32.38 13.43
C ASN A 110 -3.15 -31.76 12.42
N SER A 111 -3.17 -30.44 12.25
CA SER A 111 -4.01 -29.82 11.21
C SER A 111 -3.30 -29.88 9.86
N ALA A 112 -4.00 -30.40 8.85
CA ALA A 112 -3.54 -30.32 7.46
C ALA A 112 -3.14 -28.87 7.12
N PRO A 113 -2.07 -28.66 6.31
CA PRO A 113 -1.64 -27.32 5.95
C PRO A 113 -2.77 -26.62 5.20
N LEU A 114 -3.44 -25.68 5.88
CA LEU A 114 -4.34 -24.74 5.22
C LEU A 114 -3.51 -23.96 4.20
N LEU A 115 -4.10 -23.69 3.03
CA LEU A 115 -3.46 -23.00 1.90
C LEU A 115 -2.81 -21.64 2.25
N ALA A 116 -3.15 -21.06 3.40
CA ALA A 116 -2.64 -19.77 3.87
C ALA A 116 -2.04 -19.83 5.30
N ALA A 117 -1.64 -21.01 5.76
CA ALA A 117 -1.02 -21.14 7.06
C ALA A 117 0.33 -20.40 7.05
N LEU A 118 0.45 -19.36 7.89
CA LEU A 118 1.66 -18.56 7.97
C LEU A 118 2.70 -19.26 8.86
N PRO A 119 3.94 -19.48 8.38
CA PRO A 119 4.98 -20.13 9.19
C PRO A 119 5.32 -19.31 10.44
N THR A 120 5.24 -17.98 10.33
CA THR A 120 5.41 -17.04 11.44
C THR A 120 4.40 -15.91 11.31
N ILE A 121 4.04 -15.30 12.44
CA ILE A 121 3.18 -14.13 12.46
C ILE A 121 3.90 -12.96 11.79
N PRO A 122 3.28 -12.25 10.82
CA PRO A 122 3.90 -11.09 10.20
C PRO A 122 3.93 -9.92 11.19
N SER A 123 4.99 -9.13 11.15
CA SER A 123 5.06 -7.86 11.91
C SER A 123 4.49 -6.68 11.14
N LEU A 124 4.34 -6.81 9.82
CA LEU A 124 3.78 -5.80 8.92
C LEU A 124 2.87 -6.47 7.88
N ILE A 125 1.68 -5.92 7.70
CA ILE A 125 0.79 -6.24 6.58
C ILE A 125 0.61 -5.00 5.72
N VAL A 126 0.87 -5.12 4.42
CA VAL A 126 0.71 -4.06 3.42
C VAL A 126 -0.44 -4.43 2.49
N LEU A 127 -1.41 -3.54 2.37
CA LEU A 127 -2.49 -3.62 1.39
C LEU A 127 -2.13 -2.68 0.24
N HIS A 128 -1.89 -3.22 -0.95
CA HIS A 128 -1.47 -2.45 -2.12
C HIS A 128 -2.59 -2.39 -3.15
N GLU A 129 -2.95 -1.18 -3.58
CA GLU A 129 -3.96 -0.86 -4.59
C GLU A 129 -5.35 -1.53 -4.41
N PRO A 130 -5.95 -1.61 -3.20
CA PRO A 130 -7.28 -2.22 -3.04
C PRO A 130 -8.38 -1.54 -3.88
N SER A 131 -8.23 -0.25 -4.24
CA SER A 131 -9.10 0.45 -5.17
C SER A 131 -9.21 -0.20 -6.54
N SER A 132 -8.19 -0.93 -7.00
CA SER A 132 -8.19 -1.52 -8.33
C SER A 132 -9.29 -2.57 -8.54
N PHE A 133 -9.82 -3.16 -7.46
CA PHE A 133 -10.99 -4.06 -7.55
C PHE A 133 -12.29 -3.36 -7.94
N PHE A 134 -12.34 -2.05 -7.75
CA PHE A 134 -13.53 -1.22 -7.90
C PHE A 134 -13.43 -0.31 -9.13
N LEU A 135 -12.31 -0.35 -9.86
CA LEU A 135 -12.10 0.39 -11.10
C LEU A 135 -12.55 -0.45 -12.30
N GLY A 136 -13.08 0.21 -13.32
CA GLY A 136 -13.37 -0.41 -14.62
C GLY A 136 -14.58 -1.37 -14.65
N THR A 137 -15.24 -1.63 -13.52
CA THR A 137 -16.51 -2.34 -13.51
C THR A 137 -17.65 -1.34 -13.68
N ASP A 138 -18.36 -1.39 -14.81
CA ASP A 138 -19.66 -0.72 -14.99
C ASP A 138 -20.72 -1.22 -14.00
N ASP A 139 -20.38 -2.26 -13.24
CA ASP A 139 -21.20 -2.86 -12.23
C ASP A 139 -21.45 -1.89 -11.06
N THR A 140 -22.68 -1.39 -10.97
CA THR A 140 -23.14 -0.53 -9.88
C THR A 140 -23.28 -1.27 -8.53
N SER A 141 -22.84 -2.52 -8.47
CA SER A 141 -22.88 -3.38 -7.29
C SER A 141 -21.94 -2.91 -6.19
N PHE A 142 -20.86 -2.20 -6.55
CA PHE A 142 -19.88 -1.75 -5.58
C PHE A 142 -20.26 -0.47 -4.83
N ASN A 143 -20.03 -0.45 -3.52
CA ASN A 143 -20.28 0.71 -2.66
C ASN A 143 -19.13 1.00 -1.69
N VAL A 144 -19.15 2.19 -1.08
CA VAL A 144 -18.12 2.64 -0.12
C VAL A 144 -17.94 1.62 1.01
N SER A 145 -19.03 1.04 1.51
CA SER A 145 -18.98 0.08 2.63
C SER A 145 -18.20 -1.18 2.29
N GLN A 146 -18.27 -1.68 1.05
CA GLN A 146 -17.49 -2.85 0.63
C GLN A 146 -16.00 -2.57 0.58
N TYR A 147 -15.59 -1.40 0.07
CA TYR A 147 -14.19 -0.98 0.12
C TYR A 147 -13.73 -0.88 1.58
N VAL A 148 -14.46 -0.14 2.42
CA VAL A 148 -14.12 0.05 3.84
C VAL A 148 -14.07 -1.29 4.56
N ASN A 149 -14.94 -2.25 4.20
CA ASN A 149 -14.93 -3.60 4.75
C ASN A 149 -13.60 -4.34 4.48
N LEU A 150 -12.96 -4.16 3.31
CA LEU A 150 -11.62 -4.73 3.06
C LEU A 150 -10.60 -4.23 4.08
N ILE A 151 -10.61 -2.92 4.33
CA ILE A 151 -9.68 -2.25 5.25
C ILE A 151 -9.96 -2.68 6.69
N VAL A 152 -11.22 -2.66 7.12
CA VAL A 152 -11.62 -3.06 8.47
C VAL A 152 -11.31 -4.53 8.74
N ASN A 153 -11.47 -5.42 7.77
CA ASN A 153 -11.08 -6.82 7.93
C ASN A 153 -9.57 -6.96 8.12
N ALA A 154 -8.76 -6.20 7.39
CA ALA A 154 -7.30 -6.24 7.57
C ALA A 154 -6.90 -5.78 8.98
N LEU A 155 -7.47 -4.67 9.46
CA LEU A 155 -7.25 -4.15 10.82
C LEU A 155 -7.72 -5.12 11.92
N SER A 156 -8.82 -5.82 11.66
CA SER A 156 -9.37 -6.84 12.56
C SER A 156 -8.46 -8.07 12.61
N SER A 157 -8.01 -8.56 11.46
CA SER A 157 -7.04 -9.67 11.36
C SER A 157 -5.73 -9.33 12.08
N THR A 158 -5.21 -8.11 11.95
CA THR A 158 -3.99 -7.71 12.69
C THR A 158 -4.21 -7.60 14.19
N SER A 159 -5.38 -7.16 14.62
CA SER A 159 -5.74 -7.12 16.04
C SER A 159 -5.82 -8.53 16.62
N TYR A 160 -6.45 -9.46 15.89
CA TYR A 160 -6.51 -10.89 16.25
C TYR A 160 -5.11 -11.50 16.35
N LEU A 161 -4.27 -11.33 15.33
CA LEU A 161 -2.91 -11.86 15.32
C LEU A 161 -2.03 -11.25 16.42
N SER A 162 -2.19 -9.95 16.73
CA SER A 162 -1.47 -9.28 17.81
C SER A 162 -1.87 -9.83 19.20
N ALA A 163 -3.16 -10.09 19.40
CA ALA A 163 -3.66 -10.70 20.63
C ALA A 163 -3.16 -12.14 20.78
N TYR A 164 -3.15 -12.90 19.69
CA TYR A 164 -2.59 -14.26 19.67
C TYR A 164 -1.11 -14.27 20.06
N ASN A 165 -0.30 -13.39 19.47
CA ASN A 165 1.13 -13.28 19.77
C ASN A 165 1.37 -12.97 21.25
N SER A 166 0.56 -12.07 21.82
CA SER A 166 0.65 -11.70 23.24
C SER A 166 0.39 -12.88 24.18
N ASN A 167 -0.57 -13.75 23.83
CA ASN A 167 -0.91 -14.92 24.64
C ASN A 167 0.14 -16.03 24.55
N ALA A 168 0.74 -16.25 23.37
CA ALA A 168 1.76 -17.27 23.17
C ALA A 168 3.05 -17.00 23.98
N HIS A 169 3.39 -15.72 24.19
CA HIS A 169 4.53 -15.35 25.02
C HIS A 169 4.28 -15.58 26.51
N ALA A 170 3.06 -15.35 27.00
CA ALA A 170 2.71 -15.49 28.42
C ALA A 170 2.91 -16.93 28.95
N THR A 171 2.76 -17.94 28.11
CA THR A 171 2.97 -19.35 28.47
C THR A 171 4.44 -19.78 28.45
N SER A 172 5.34 -19.01 27.84
CA SER A 172 6.74 -19.43 27.61
C SER A 172 7.70 -19.21 28.77
N GLY A 173 7.28 -18.56 29.87
CA GLY A 173 8.05 -18.43 31.12
C GLY A 173 9.36 -17.63 31.02
N ASN A 174 9.80 -17.24 29.83
CA ASN A 174 11.02 -16.47 29.61
C ASN A 174 10.72 -14.98 29.59
N ALA A 175 11.38 -14.24 30.48
CA ALA A 175 11.13 -12.84 30.81
C ALA A 175 11.71 -11.83 29.81
N GLU A 176 11.50 -12.02 28.51
CA GLU A 176 11.78 -10.98 27.50
C GLU A 176 10.48 -10.50 26.83
N PRO A 177 10.05 -9.25 27.05
CA PRO A 177 9.17 -8.54 26.14
C PRO A 177 10.00 -7.56 25.26
N PRO A 178 9.53 -7.26 24.04
CA PRO A 178 8.36 -6.41 23.89
C PRO A 178 7.28 -7.00 22.99
N GLN A 179 6.02 -6.71 23.34
CA GLN A 179 4.86 -6.88 22.49
C GLN A 179 5.07 -6.13 21.17
N GLU A 180 5.52 -6.84 20.13
CA GLU A 180 5.55 -6.29 18.79
C GLU A 180 4.12 -6.28 18.24
N HIS A 181 3.51 -5.09 18.25
CA HIS A 181 2.28 -4.85 17.52
C HIS A 181 2.52 -5.09 16.03
N ILE A 182 1.55 -5.74 15.40
CA ILE A 182 1.53 -5.90 13.95
C ILE A 182 1.08 -4.58 13.35
N SER A 183 1.91 -4.03 12.47
CA SER A 183 1.62 -2.77 11.78
C SER A 183 0.84 -3.04 10.49
N VAL A 184 -0.05 -2.13 10.11
CA VAL A 184 -0.76 -2.17 8.83
C VAL A 184 -0.41 -0.94 8.03
N ALA A 185 -0.04 -1.14 6.77
CA ALA A 185 0.12 -0.05 5.80
C ALA A 185 -0.82 -0.28 4.62
N VAL A 186 -1.42 0.79 4.12
CA VAL A 186 -2.22 0.77 2.89
C VAL A 186 -1.59 1.73 1.90
N PHE A 187 -1.32 1.24 0.70
CA PHE A 187 -0.85 2.02 -0.42
C PHE A 187 -1.95 2.00 -1.47
N ASP A 188 -2.58 3.14 -1.72
CA ASP A 188 -3.67 3.23 -2.69
C ASP A 188 -3.63 4.55 -3.45
N SER A 189 -3.18 4.48 -4.70
CA SER A 189 -2.96 5.63 -5.56
C SER A 189 -4.26 6.29 -5.99
N GLN A 190 -5.35 5.54 -6.03
CA GLN A 190 -6.65 5.98 -6.55
C GLN A 190 -7.67 6.24 -5.44
N ALA A 191 -7.32 6.12 -4.15
CA ALA A 191 -8.27 6.25 -3.05
C ALA A 191 -9.03 7.59 -3.05
N ASP A 192 -8.39 8.70 -3.41
CA ASP A 192 -9.01 10.04 -3.45
C ASP A 192 -9.86 10.28 -4.72
N ASP A 193 -9.53 9.59 -5.81
CA ASP A 193 -10.21 9.68 -7.10
C ASP A 193 -11.38 8.67 -7.21
N LEU A 194 -11.30 7.56 -6.47
CA LEU A 194 -12.31 6.52 -6.43
C LEU A 194 -13.60 7.07 -5.78
N ARG A 195 -14.65 7.15 -6.60
CA ARG A 195 -15.98 7.56 -6.17
C ARG A 195 -16.97 6.41 -6.24
N LEU A 196 -17.46 5.98 -5.07
CA LEU A 196 -18.41 4.89 -4.94
C LEU A 196 -19.74 5.38 -4.36
N PRO A 197 -20.88 4.76 -4.71
CA PRO A 197 -22.15 5.05 -4.05
C PRO A 197 -22.08 4.67 -2.56
N LEU A 198 -22.75 5.45 -1.69
CA LEU A 198 -22.83 5.13 -0.26
C LEU A 198 -23.69 3.89 0.01
N LEU A 199 -24.82 3.78 -0.68
CA LEU A 199 -25.74 2.68 -0.58
C LEU A 199 -25.64 1.84 -1.85
N ALA A 200 -25.57 0.52 -1.68
CA ALA A 200 -25.81 -0.40 -2.78
C ALA A 200 -27.16 -0.03 -3.40
N ARG A 201 -27.21 0.04 -4.73
CA ARG A 201 -28.51 0.00 -5.39
C ARG A 201 -29.09 -1.36 -5.03
N SER A 202 -30.24 -1.36 -4.36
CA SER A 202 -31.05 -2.56 -4.31
C SER A 202 -31.17 -3.04 -5.75
N PRO A 203 -30.88 -4.32 -6.07
CA PRO A 203 -31.16 -4.90 -7.38
C PRO A 203 -32.68 -5.00 -7.51
N GLU A 204 -33.35 -3.86 -7.53
CA GLU A 204 -34.79 -3.77 -7.46
C GLU A 204 -35.33 -3.81 -8.87
N SER A 205 -35.89 -4.99 -9.15
CA SER A 205 -37.28 -5.06 -9.59
C SER A 205 -37.54 -4.43 -10.95
N GLY A 206 -36.89 -4.99 -11.97
CA GLY A 206 -37.24 -4.80 -13.38
C GLY A 206 -38.61 -5.37 -13.78
N PHE A 207 -39.59 -5.39 -12.89
CA PHE A 207 -40.97 -5.79 -13.22
C PHE A 207 -41.96 -4.81 -12.60
N ASN A 208 -42.04 -3.62 -13.19
CA ASN A 208 -43.26 -2.82 -13.13
C ASN A 208 -43.89 -2.86 -14.53
N PRO A 209 -44.68 -3.90 -14.88
CA PRO A 209 -45.28 -4.06 -16.21
C PRO A 209 -46.39 -3.04 -16.52
N PHE A 210 -46.56 -2.01 -15.69
CA PHE A 210 -47.64 -1.03 -15.77
C PHE A 210 -47.17 0.42 -15.98
N HIS A 211 -45.89 0.66 -16.30
CA HIS A 211 -45.41 2.00 -16.64
C HIS A 211 -44.96 2.04 -18.10
N GLU A 212 -45.94 2.09 -19.00
CA GLU A 212 -45.73 2.53 -20.37
C GLU A 212 -45.50 4.06 -20.38
N GLU A 213 -44.40 4.45 -21.03
CA GLU A 213 -44.19 5.75 -21.67
C GLU A 213 -44.10 7.00 -20.77
N ASP A 214 -42.98 7.14 -20.07
CA ASP A 214 -42.44 8.47 -19.76
C ASP A 214 -40.89 8.40 -19.70
N GLU A 215 -40.25 8.31 -20.88
CA GLU A 215 -38.78 8.18 -21.07
C GLU A 215 -37.93 9.34 -20.52
N SER A 216 -38.54 10.35 -19.89
CA SER A 216 -37.83 11.52 -19.35
C SER A 216 -37.66 11.53 -17.83
N VAL A 217 -38.15 10.50 -17.11
CA VAL A 217 -38.07 10.45 -15.64
C VAL A 217 -36.70 9.96 -15.18
N LYS A 218 -35.78 10.94 -15.09
CA LYS A 218 -34.77 11.09 -14.04
C LYS A 218 -34.22 9.78 -13.49
N THR A 219 -33.15 9.29 -14.10
CA THR A 219 -32.12 8.56 -13.37
C THR A 219 -31.75 9.39 -12.14
N LYS A 220 -32.32 9.05 -10.97
CA LYS A 220 -31.89 9.64 -9.70
C LYS A 220 -30.40 9.35 -9.58
N PHE A 221 -29.58 10.38 -9.79
CA PHE A 221 -28.14 10.30 -9.64
C PHE A 221 -27.86 9.85 -8.20
N VAL A 222 -27.43 8.60 -8.03
CA VAL A 222 -26.97 8.11 -6.73
C VAL A 222 -25.69 8.87 -6.42
N SER A 223 -25.68 9.63 -5.32
CA SER A 223 -24.50 10.38 -4.88
C SER A 223 -23.34 9.41 -4.74
N LYS A 224 -22.24 9.69 -5.46
CA LYS A 224 -20.98 8.96 -5.32
C LYS A 224 -20.07 9.78 -4.42
N GLU A 225 -19.56 9.16 -3.37
CA GLU A 225 -18.66 9.78 -2.42
C GLU A 225 -17.22 9.30 -2.64
N GLN A 226 -16.26 10.15 -2.32
CA GLN A 226 -14.84 9.82 -2.39
C GLN A 226 -14.46 8.87 -1.25
N VAL A 227 -13.86 7.74 -1.60
CA VAL A 227 -13.50 6.68 -0.64
C VAL A 227 -12.42 7.15 0.33
N GLY A 228 -11.40 7.87 -0.16
CA GLY A 228 -10.25 8.32 0.64
C GLY A 228 -10.64 9.03 1.94
N LYS A 229 -11.69 9.87 1.92
CA LYS A 229 -12.20 10.58 3.10
C LYS A 229 -12.69 9.66 4.23
N PHE A 230 -13.19 8.47 3.89
CA PHE A 230 -13.63 7.50 4.88
C PHE A 230 -12.44 6.75 5.47
N LEU A 231 -11.38 6.52 4.68
CA LEU A 231 -10.20 5.77 5.10
C LEU A 231 -9.41 6.52 6.14
N GLU A 232 -9.21 7.83 5.98
CA GLU A 232 -8.41 8.64 6.91
C GLU A 232 -8.81 8.46 8.39
N LYS A 233 -10.07 8.10 8.67
CA LYS A 233 -10.58 7.84 10.03
C LYS A 233 -10.05 6.56 10.68
N TYR A 234 -9.53 5.62 9.90
CA TYR A 234 -9.02 4.32 10.37
C TYR A 234 -7.49 4.28 10.53
N PHE A 235 -6.80 5.32 10.07
CA PHE A 235 -5.34 5.37 10.06
C PHE A 235 -4.80 6.43 11.01
N GLU A 236 -3.76 6.06 11.76
CA GLU A 236 -3.02 6.98 12.63
C GLU A 236 -2.27 8.02 11.80
N TRP A 237 -1.60 7.54 10.74
CA TRP A 237 -0.83 8.35 9.80
C TRP A 237 -1.44 8.27 8.41
N VAL A 238 -1.59 9.44 7.78
CA VAL A 238 -2.03 9.59 6.39
C VAL A 238 -0.97 10.37 5.63
N GLY A 239 -0.28 9.70 4.71
CA GLY A 239 0.64 10.28 3.75
C GLY A 239 -0.04 10.52 2.41
N THR A 240 -0.05 11.78 1.96
CA THR A 240 -0.54 12.13 0.62
C THR A 240 0.66 12.47 -0.25
N VAL A 241 0.90 11.65 -1.28
CA VAL A 241 1.91 11.92 -2.29
C VAL A 241 1.32 12.87 -3.32
N GLU A 242 2.09 13.88 -3.69
CA GLU A 242 1.73 14.91 -4.67
C GLU A 242 2.90 15.09 -5.64
N ASN A 243 2.58 15.34 -6.91
CA ASN A 243 3.59 15.79 -7.86
C ASN A 243 3.82 17.29 -7.63
N VAL A 244 5.07 17.66 -7.32
CA VAL A 244 5.42 19.08 -7.16
C VAL A 244 5.71 19.64 -8.53
N PRO A 245 4.93 20.63 -9.02
CA PRO A 245 5.26 21.29 -10.26
C PRO A 245 6.62 21.96 -10.07
N ARG A 246 7.58 21.66 -10.95
CA ARG A 246 8.85 22.38 -10.94
C ARG A 246 8.53 23.84 -11.24
N HIS A 247 8.58 24.69 -10.23
CA HIS A 247 8.71 26.11 -10.47
C HIS A 247 10.07 26.26 -11.16
N SER A 248 10.04 26.55 -12.46
CA SER A 248 11.22 26.89 -13.22
C SER A 248 11.79 28.18 -12.64
N THR A 249 12.55 28.09 -11.56
CA THR A 249 13.33 29.21 -11.04
C THR A 249 14.29 29.60 -12.14
N SER A 250 13.93 30.68 -12.80
CA SER A 250 14.24 31.02 -14.20
C SER A 250 15.63 31.66 -14.32
N THR A 251 16.65 31.06 -13.72
CA THR A 251 17.95 31.72 -13.56
C THR A 251 19.17 30.87 -13.88
N ASP A 252 19.04 29.83 -14.70
CA ASP A 252 20.21 29.22 -15.35
C ASP A 252 20.27 29.64 -16.82
N LEU A 253 20.82 30.84 -17.02
CA LEU A 253 21.33 31.27 -18.31
C LEU A 253 22.58 30.43 -18.63
N MET A 254 22.50 29.68 -19.73
CA MET A 254 23.59 29.47 -20.68
C MET A 254 24.74 28.56 -20.22
N THR A 255 24.53 27.24 -20.21
CA THR A 255 25.57 26.31 -20.68
C THR A 255 24.89 25.11 -21.36
N GLY A 256 24.97 25.09 -22.69
CA GLY A 256 24.33 24.09 -23.53
C GLY A 256 25.01 22.72 -23.40
N GLU A 257 24.40 21.86 -22.59
CA GLU A 257 24.35 20.41 -22.72
C GLU A 257 23.30 19.93 -21.70
N GLU A 258 22.03 20.25 -21.99
CA GLU A 258 20.89 19.82 -21.19
C GLU A 258 20.78 18.29 -21.27
N SER A 259 21.29 17.63 -20.22
CA SER A 259 21.00 16.24 -19.93
C SER A 259 19.48 16.05 -19.86
N LEU A 260 18.93 15.24 -20.78
CA LEU A 260 17.51 14.89 -20.93
C LEU A 260 16.92 14.10 -19.73
N ALA A 261 17.53 14.17 -18.55
CA ALA A 261 17.04 13.49 -17.36
C ALA A 261 15.69 14.11 -16.94
N ALA A 262 14.62 13.32 -17.03
CA ALA A 262 13.33 13.69 -16.49
C ALA A 262 13.38 13.52 -14.96
N HIS A 263 13.46 14.63 -14.22
CA HIS A 263 13.20 14.64 -12.78
C HIS A 263 11.71 14.83 -12.51
N HIS A 264 11.10 13.91 -11.80
CA HIS A 264 9.74 14.04 -11.28
C HIS A 264 9.86 14.41 -9.80
N ALA A 265 9.71 15.69 -9.49
CA ALA A 265 9.70 16.14 -8.10
C ALA A 265 8.38 15.70 -7.46
N LYS A 266 8.49 15.00 -6.32
CA LYS A 266 7.37 14.52 -5.55
C LYS A 266 7.50 14.97 -4.10
N ARG A 267 6.35 15.13 -3.46
CA ARG A 267 6.26 15.45 -2.04
C ARG A 267 5.29 14.49 -1.41
N ILE A 268 5.60 14.02 -0.20
CA ILE A 268 4.65 13.38 0.67
C ILE A 268 4.39 14.29 1.86
N VAL A 269 3.12 14.58 2.10
CA VAL A 269 2.69 15.27 3.32
C VAL A 269 2.16 14.22 4.27
N LEU A 270 2.90 13.95 5.34
CA LEU A 270 2.46 13.05 6.41
C LEU A 270 1.64 13.84 7.41
N ARG A 271 0.41 13.36 7.66
CA ARG A 271 -0.52 13.95 8.62
C ARG A 271 -0.87 12.92 9.67
N LYS A 272 -0.79 13.30 10.95
CA LYS A 272 -1.33 12.53 12.06
C LYS A 272 -2.52 13.28 12.64
N SER A 273 -3.55 12.54 13.06
CA SER A 273 -4.78 13.13 13.58
C SER A 273 -4.48 14.13 14.70
N ASN A 274 -4.74 15.43 14.43
CA ASN A 274 -4.50 16.58 15.32
C ASN A 274 -3.05 17.07 15.49
N GLU A 275 -2.10 16.60 14.69
CA GLU A 275 -0.72 17.08 14.71
C GLU A 275 -0.38 17.91 13.46
N GLN A 276 0.72 18.66 13.53
CA GLN A 276 1.22 19.45 12.40
C GLN A 276 1.69 18.53 11.28
N ASP A 277 1.38 18.91 10.04
CA ASP A 277 1.82 18.22 8.84
C ASP A 277 3.36 18.17 8.79
N VAL A 278 3.89 16.99 8.49
CA VAL A 278 5.32 16.75 8.28
C VAL A 278 5.56 16.57 6.77
N PRO A 279 5.92 17.64 6.04
CA PRO A 279 6.21 17.55 4.62
C PRO A 279 7.57 16.91 4.41
N LEU A 280 7.65 15.96 3.49
CA LEU A 280 8.89 15.32 3.06
C LEU A 280 8.95 15.39 1.54
N GLU A 281 10.05 15.88 1.00
CA GLU A 281 10.22 16.11 -0.44
C GLU A 281 11.35 15.24 -1.01
N TRP A 282 11.14 14.68 -2.19
CA TRP A 282 12.15 13.95 -2.95
C TRP A 282 11.96 14.15 -4.45
N ALA A 283 13.01 13.93 -5.22
CA ALA A 283 12.95 13.86 -6.66
C ALA A 283 13.21 12.43 -7.13
N GLU A 284 12.33 11.93 -8.01
CA GLU A 284 12.60 10.74 -8.81
C GLU A 284 13.40 11.19 -10.04
N VAL A 285 14.65 10.75 -10.12
CA VAL A 285 15.57 11.10 -11.20
C VAL A 285 15.69 9.88 -12.12
N VAL A 286 15.12 10.01 -13.32
CA VAL A 286 15.25 9.00 -14.37
C VAL A 286 16.62 9.17 -15.01
N GLN A 287 17.55 8.27 -14.71
CA GLN A 287 18.89 8.27 -15.27
C GLN A 287 18.84 7.80 -16.73
N PRO A 288 19.65 8.41 -17.61
CA PRO A 288 19.77 7.94 -18.99
C PRO A 288 20.24 6.47 -19.01
N ARG A 289 19.80 5.74 -20.03
CA ARG A 289 20.15 4.33 -20.22
C ARG A 289 21.67 4.13 -20.13
N ARG A 290 22.09 3.23 -19.26
CA ARG A 290 23.47 2.71 -19.27
C ARG A 290 23.65 1.83 -20.50
N ARG A 291 24.88 1.73 -21.02
CA ARG A 291 25.17 0.89 -22.21
C ARG A 291 24.72 -0.57 -22.04
N ASP A 292 24.64 -1.03 -20.79
CA ASP A 292 24.34 -2.41 -20.44
C ASP A 292 22.88 -2.63 -19.97
N SER A 293 22.04 -1.59 -19.94
CA SER A 293 20.62 -1.69 -19.54
C SER A 293 19.69 -1.19 -20.64
N GLU A 294 18.69 -2.00 -20.97
CA GLU A 294 17.66 -1.64 -21.95
C GLU A 294 16.67 -0.59 -21.41
N LEU A 295 16.51 -0.51 -20.09
CA LEU A 295 15.58 0.39 -19.42
C LEU A 295 16.31 1.51 -18.68
N PRO A 296 15.77 2.74 -18.68
CA PRO A 296 16.28 3.82 -17.83
C PRO A 296 16.12 3.43 -16.36
N GLU A 297 17.06 3.81 -15.51
CA GLU A 297 17.02 3.48 -14.08
C GLU A 297 16.47 4.67 -13.30
N THR A 298 15.57 4.45 -12.34
CA THR A 298 15.04 5.52 -11.48
C THR A 298 15.78 5.54 -10.15
N SER A 299 16.34 6.69 -9.79
CA SER A 299 16.98 6.94 -8.48
C SER A 299 16.23 8.00 -7.67
N PHE A 300 16.35 7.94 -6.35
CA PHE A 300 15.73 8.91 -5.45
C PHE A 300 16.78 9.90 -4.95
N GLU A 301 16.50 11.19 -5.13
CA GLU A 301 17.28 12.29 -4.56
C GLU A 301 16.45 13.02 -3.51
N TRP A 302 16.98 13.15 -2.31
CA TRP A 302 16.28 13.80 -1.20
C TRP A 302 16.72 15.26 -1.10
N THR A 303 15.75 16.16 -1.02
CA THR A 303 16.01 17.55 -0.66
C THR A 303 16.06 17.63 0.85
N ASN A 304 17.23 17.90 1.41
CA ASN A 304 17.37 18.15 2.85
C ASN A 304 16.50 19.36 3.24
N THR A 305 15.38 19.10 3.90
CA THR A 305 14.54 20.10 4.57
C THR A 305 15.11 20.45 5.93
#